data_AF-A0A7S0ZPQ4-F1
#
_entry.id   AF-A0A7S0ZPQ4-F1
#
_cell.length_a   1.000
_cell.length_b   1.000
_cell.length_c   1.000
_cell.angle_alpha   90.00
_cell.angle_beta   90.00
_cell.angle_gamma   90.00
#
_symmetry.space_group_name_H-M   'P 1'
#
loop_
_entity.id
_entity.type
_entity.pdbx_description
1 polymer ?
#
loop_
_entity_poly.entity_id
_entity_poly.type
_entity_poly.pdbx_seq_one_letter_code
_entity_poly.pdbx_strand_id
1 'polypeptide(L)'
;AGLQVLLDCHGAVGGESPSAPCGHKDATWAHWRWNPAASLVALRAVAERYRDRSCICAIGVANEPAETLDARQLACFYEDAIRTVRMAGMRAGEVTVLLPVFTEARVDEFLWIWEQNYAKYDDVAFDLHLYQCFGDWWKRVSLEQHLKHAEERAELLDRLPTCCVSEWSLAMPAGLTARMGEDSKNAYRRFAQKQLKSYEVATHG
;
A
#
# COMPACT_ATOMS: atom_id res chain seq x y z
N ALA A 1 -2.62 -2.23 26.91
CA ALA A 1 -2.84 -1.46 25.67
C ALA A 1 -1.57 -0.69 25.34
N GLY A 2 -1.14 -0.72 24.09
CA GLY A 2 0.11 -0.16 23.57
C GLY A 2 0.16 -0.25 22.03
N LEU A 3 -1.01 -0.14 21.39
CA LEU A 3 -1.16 -0.22 19.94
C LEU A 3 -0.93 1.15 19.34
N GLN A 4 -0.24 1.18 18.20
CA GLN A 4 -0.14 2.36 17.35
C GLN A 4 -1.21 2.30 16.25
N VAL A 5 -1.50 3.45 15.66
CA VAL A 5 -2.57 3.65 14.68
C VAL A 5 -2.00 4.31 13.44
N LEU A 6 -2.33 3.70 12.30
CA LEU A 6 -2.16 4.26 10.97
C LEU A 6 -3.52 4.82 10.53
N LEU A 7 -3.56 6.09 10.13
CA LEU A 7 -4.75 6.71 9.54
C LEU A 7 -4.67 6.58 8.01
N ASP A 8 -5.58 5.86 7.39
CA ASP A 8 -5.55 5.68 5.94
C ASP A 8 -6.62 6.52 5.21
N CYS A 9 -6.20 7.15 4.11
CA CYS A 9 -7.09 7.85 3.18
C CYS A 9 -7.65 6.85 2.16
N HIS A 10 -8.62 6.05 2.62
CA HIS A 10 -9.16 4.93 1.86
C HIS A 10 -9.99 5.31 0.63
N GLY A 11 -10.32 6.59 0.46
CA GLY A 11 -11.07 7.09 -0.68
C GLY A 11 -10.80 8.57 -0.93
N ALA A 12 -10.21 8.87 -2.07
CA ALA A 12 -9.92 10.22 -2.52
C ALA A 12 -11.16 10.89 -3.14
N VAL A 13 -11.16 12.23 -3.16
CA VAL A 13 -12.26 12.98 -3.78
C VAL A 13 -12.30 12.69 -5.28
N GLY A 14 -13.45 12.22 -5.76
CA GLY A 14 -13.63 11.78 -7.15
C GLY A 14 -13.15 10.35 -7.44
N GLY A 15 -12.62 9.65 -6.43
CA GLY A 15 -12.05 8.31 -6.51
C GLY A 15 -10.64 8.31 -7.12
N GLU A 16 -9.70 7.65 -6.46
CA GLU A 16 -8.37 7.33 -6.99
C GLU A 16 -8.39 6.08 -7.87
N SER A 17 -9.50 5.32 -7.87
CA SER A 17 -9.69 4.11 -8.68
C SER A 17 -11.17 3.87 -9.01
N PRO A 18 -11.51 2.95 -9.93
CA PRO A 18 -12.90 2.55 -10.20
C PRO A 18 -13.47 1.57 -9.15
N SER A 19 -12.67 1.17 -8.17
CA SER A 19 -12.93 0.02 -7.30
C SER A 19 -13.75 0.41 -6.06
N ALA A 20 -14.62 -0.51 -5.62
CA ALA A 20 -15.48 -0.29 -4.45
C ALA A 20 -14.78 0.19 -3.15
N PRO A 21 -13.52 -0.21 -2.84
CA PRO A 21 -12.82 0.26 -1.65
C PRO A 21 -12.73 1.78 -1.55
N CYS A 22 -12.64 2.53 -2.66
CA CYS A 22 -12.56 3.99 -2.63
C CYS A 22 -13.90 4.70 -2.29
N GLY A 23 -14.90 3.96 -1.81
CA GLY A 23 -16.22 4.46 -1.42
C GLY A 23 -17.24 4.51 -2.56
N HIS A 24 -16.86 4.17 -3.79
CA HIS A 24 -17.75 4.11 -4.95
C HIS A 24 -17.24 3.10 -5.98
N LYS A 25 -18.13 2.22 -6.48
CA LYS A 25 -17.78 1.30 -7.57
C LYS A 25 -18.31 1.85 -8.89
N ASP A 26 -17.41 2.19 -9.81
CA ASP A 26 -17.77 2.87 -11.05
C ASP A 26 -16.94 2.40 -12.23
N ALA A 27 -17.54 1.56 -13.07
CA ALA A 27 -16.89 1.08 -14.29
C ALA A 27 -16.66 2.19 -15.34
N THR A 28 -17.28 3.36 -15.16
CA THR A 28 -17.10 4.55 -16.02
C THR A 28 -16.16 5.57 -15.42
N TRP A 29 -15.54 5.27 -14.28
CA TRP A 29 -14.51 6.13 -13.70
C TRP A 29 -13.36 6.32 -14.68
N ALA A 30 -12.78 7.52 -14.64
CA ALA A 30 -11.63 7.89 -15.43
C ALA A 30 -10.74 8.82 -14.62
N HIS A 31 -9.43 8.79 -14.92
CA HIS A 31 -8.40 9.49 -14.13
C HIS A 31 -8.68 10.98 -13.90
N TRP A 32 -9.30 11.69 -14.87
CA TRP A 32 -9.63 13.11 -14.73
C TRP A 32 -10.73 13.41 -13.70
N ARG A 33 -11.44 12.39 -13.20
CA ARG A 33 -12.41 12.55 -12.11
C ARG A 33 -11.73 12.64 -10.75
N TRP A 34 -10.54 12.07 -10.60
CA TRP A 34 -9.75 12.18 -9.38
C TRP A 34 -9.38 13.66 -9.15
N ASN A 35 -9.69 14.15 -7.95
CA ASN A 35 -9.44 15.53 -7.55
C ASN A 35 -8.35 15.57 -6.46
N PRO A 36 -7.06 15.63 -6.83
CA PRO A 36 -5.97 15.64 -5.87
C PRO A 36 -6.04 16.85 -4.92
N ALA A 37 -6.38 18.04 -5.45
CA ALA A 37 -6.46 19.25 -4.65
C ALA A 37 -7.53 19.17 -3.54
N ALA A 38 -8.73 18.66 -3.85
CA ALA A 38 -9.77 18.46 -2.85
C ALA A 38 -9.42 17.34 -1.87
N SER A 39 -8.70 16.31 -2.33
CA SER A 39 -8.23 15.23 -1.46
C SER A 39 -7.21 15.73 -0.44
N LEU A 40 -6.31 16.64 -0.82
CA LEU A 40 -5.38 17.31 0.09
C LEU A 40 -6.10 18.17 1.14
N VAL A 41 -7.25 18.78 0.81
CA VAL A 41 -8.07 19.51 1.79
C VAL A 41 -8.60 18.57 2.87
N ALA A 42 -9.11 17.40 2.47
CA ALA A 42 -9.59 16.39 3.41
C ALA A 42 -8.44 15.81 4.26
N LEU A 43 -7.31 15.49 3.62
CA LEU A 43 -6.11 14.99 4.29
C LEU A 43 -5.61 15.98 5.35
N ARG A 44 -5.55 17.28 5.03
CA ARG A 44 -5.19 18.33 5.99
C ARG A 44 -6.12 18.34 7.20
N ALA A 45 -7.43 18.28 6.98
CA ALA A 45 -8.40 18.31 8.07
C ALA A 45 -8.23 17.11 9.04
N VAL A 46 -7.92 15.92 8.50
CA VAL A 46 -7.60 14.73 9.31
C VAL A 46 -6.27 14.94 10.04
N ALA A 47 -5.22 15.38 9.35
CA ALA A 47 -3.91 15.60 9.95
C ALA A 47 -3.97 16.63 11.09
N GLU A 48 -4.63 17.78 10.89
CA GLU A 48 -4.82 18.81 11.92
C GLU A 48 -5.58 18.29 13.14
N ARG A 49 -6.60 17.45 12.90
CA ARG A 49 -7.42 16.87 13.96
C ARG A 49 -6.65 15.89 14.85
N TYR A 50 -5.73 15.14 14.27
CA TYR A 50 -5.06 14.02 14.94
C TYR A 50 -3.58 14.25 15.27
N ARG A 51 -2.98 15.38 14.87
CA ARG A 51 -1.54 15.67 15.09
C ARG A 51 -1.05 15.53 16.53
N ASP A 52 -1.89 15.85 17.52
CA ASP A 52 -1.51 15.82 18.94
C ASP A 52 -1.78 14.45 19.60
N ARG A 53 -2.06 13.41 18.81
CA ARG A 53 -2.36 12.06 19.30
C ARG A 53 -1.13 11.16 19.16
N SER A 54 -0.48 10.88 20.30
CA SER A 54 0.72 10.04 20.36
C SER A 54 0.53 8.58 19.94
N CYS A 55 -0.71 8.10 19.81
CA CYS A 55 -0.97 6.78 19.27
C CYS A 55 -0.91 6.72 17.74
N ILE A 56 -0.94 7.87 17.04
CA ILE A 56 -0.80 7.90 15.59
C ILE A 56 0.68 7.77 15.23
N CYS A 57 1.05 6.73 14.50
CA CYS A 57 2.42 6.51 14.02
C CYS A 57 2.56 6.70 12.50
N ALA A 58 1.45 6.68 11.76
CA ALA A 58 1.49 6.81 10.31
C ALA A 58 0.20 7.40 9.73
N ILE A 59 0.32 7.95 8.53
CA ILE A 59 -0.82 8.40 7.72
C ILE A 59 -0.64 8.02 6.25
N GLY A 60 -1.60 7.28 5.69
CA GLY A 60 -1.72 6.94 4.27
C GLY A 60 -2.40 8.07 3.50
N VAL A 61 -1.77 8.53 2.43
CA VAL A 61 -2.25 9.72 1.67
C VAL A 61 -3.28 9.37 0.60
N ALA A 62 -3.33 8.09 0.22
CA ALA A 62 -4.31 7.42 -0.63
C ALA A 62 -4.21 5.91 -0.32
N ASN A 63 -5.10 5.09 -0.88
CA ASN A 63 -5.11 3.65 -0.64
C ASN A 63 -4.69 2.83 -1.87
N GLU A 64 -5.54 2.73 -2.91
CA GLU A 64 -5.23 1.93 -4.10
C GLU A 64 -5.40 2.77 -5.39
N PRO A 65 -4.49 3.73 -5.66
CA PRO A 65 -4.56 4.52 -6.90
C PRO A 65 -4.52 3.60 -8.13
N ALA A 66 -5.40 3.84 -9.10
CA ALA A 66 -5.49 3.00 -10.29
C ALA A 66 -4.19 3.02 -11.11
N GLU A 67 -3.86 1.89 -11.73
CA GLU A 67 -2.70 1.76 -12.64
C GLU A 67 -2.75 2.71 -13.83
N THR A 68 -3.96 3.16 -14.22
CA THR A 68 -4.16 4.12 -15.30
C THR A 68 -3.83 5.57 -14.91
N LEU A 69 -3.56 5.85 -13.64
CA LEU A 69 -3.09 7.16 -13.20
C LEU A 69 -1.62 7.34 -13.57
N ASP A 70 -1.31 8.49 -14.20
CA ASP A 70 0.06 8.85 -14.54
C ASP A 70 0.94 8.90 -13.27
N ALA A 71 2.05 8.18 -13.30
CA ALA A 71 2.90 8.04 -12.13
C ALA A 71 3.60 9.34 -11.73
N ARG A 72 3.88 10.25 -12.67
CA ARG A 72 4.45 11.56 -12.35
C ARG A 72 3.41 12.44 -11.67
N GLN A 73 2.17 12.44 -12.17
CA GLN A 73 1.07 13.14 -11.52
C GLN A 73 0.84 12.61 -10.09
N LEU A 74 0.90 11.30 -9.91
CA LEU A 74 0.75 10.66 -8.60
C LEU A 74 1.93 10.98 -7.67
N ALA A 75 3.16 11.00 -8.18
CA ALA A 75 4.34 11.43 -7.43
C ALA A 75 4.24 12.92 -7.01
N CYS A 76 3.80 13.81 -7.90
CA CYS A 76 3.56 15.21 -7.53
C CYS A 76 2.51 15.32 -6.41
N PHE A 77 1.43 14.55 -6.49
CA PHE A 77 0.43 14.47 -5.42
C PHE A 77 1.05 13.99 -4.09
N TYR A 78 1.93 13.00 -4.10
CA TYR A 78 2.63 12.56 -2.89
C TYR A 78 3.50 13.64 -2.28
N GLU A 79 4.26 14.39 -3.08
CA GLU A 79 5.03 15.53 -2.57
C GLU A 79 4.13 16.60 -1.93
N ASP A 80 2.99 16.90 -2.57
CA ASP A 80 1.99 17.82 -2.02
C ASP A 80 1.34 17.28 -0.74
N ALA A 81 1.09 15.98 -0.67
CA ALA A 81 0.51 15.32 0.50
C ALA A 81 1.47 15.30 1.69
N ILE A 82 2.75 14.98 1.47
CA ILE A 82 3.80 15.07 2.48
C ILE A 82 3.84 16.49 3.04
N ARG A 83 3.94 17.51 2.16
CA ARG A 83 3.94 18.93 2.59
C ARG A 83 2.68 19.27 3.37
N THR A 84 1.52 18.82 2.93
CA THR A 84 0.23 19.06 3.60
C THR A 84 0.20 18.47 5.00
N VAL A 85 0.64 17.22 5.17
CA VAL A 85 0.70 16.54 6.47
C VAL A 85 1.69 17.23 7.42
N ARG A 86 2.90 17.57 6.92
CA ARG A 86 3.91 18.26 7.73
C ARG A 86 3.44 19.65 8.16
N MET A 87 2.84 20.42 7.24
CA MET A 87 2.30 21.75 7.54
C MET A 87 1.10 21.72 8.51
N ALA A 88 0.33 20.62 8.53
CA ALA A 88 -0.75 20.41 9.49
C ALA A 88 -0.24 20.14 10.92
N GLY A 89 1.05 19.82 11.07
CA GLY A 89 1.73 19.65 12.36
C GLY A 89 2.09 18.20 12.71
N MET A 90 1.89 17.23 11.82
CA MET A 90 2.37 15.85 12.00
C MET A 90 3.84 15.77 11.60
N ARG A 91 4.74 15.74 12.59
CA ARG A 91 6.18 15.91 12.40
C ARG A 91 6.89 14.62 11.97
N ALA A 92 8.00 14.81 11.26
CA ALA A 92 9.02 13.77 11.13
C ALA A 92 9.55 13.37 12.52
N GLY A 93 9.87 12.09 12.71
CA GLY A 93 10.23 11.42 13.96
C GLY A 93 9.02 10.99 14.80
N GLU A 94 7.80 11.40 14.43
CA GLU A 94 6.56 11.06 15.14
C GLU A 94 5.58 10.30 14.24
N VAL A 95 5.44 10.71 12.98
CA VAL A 95 4.46 10.15 12.04
C VAL A 95 5.09 9.89 10.66
N THR A 96 5.05 8.63 10.22
CA THR A 96 5.43 8.24 8.86
C THR A 96 4.33 8.55 7.85
N VAL A 97 4.68 9.13 6.71
CA VAL A 97 3.74 9.34 5.59
C VAL A 97 3.86 8.18 4.62
N LEU A 98 2.76 7.43 4.44
CA LEU A 98 2.72 6.27 3.57
C LEU A 98 2.26 6.64 2.16
N LEU A 99 3.03 6.19 1.17
CA LEU A 99 2.90 6.49 -0.24
C LEU A 99 2.53 5.19 -0.99
N PRO A 100 1.25 4.95 -1.30
CA PRO A 100 0.83 3.66 -1.87
C PRO A 100 1.40 3.43 -3.27
N VAL A 101 2.02 2.26 -3.50
CA VAL A 101 2.42 1.82 -4.83
C VAL A 101 1.57 0.62 -5.21
N PHE A 102 0.47 0.90 -5.92
CA PHE A 102 -0.48 -0.12 -6.34
C PHE A 102 -0.57 -0.18 -7.87
N THR A 103 -0.30 -1.33 -8.52
CA THR A 103 0.05 -2.66 -7.97
C THR A 103 1.57 -2.89 -7.88
N GLU A 104 2.00 -4.09 -7.43
CA GLU A 104 3.40 -4.56 -7.43
C GLU A 104 4.12 -4.29 -8.77
N ALA A 105 3.41 -4.33 -9.90
CA ALA A 105 3.97 -4.07 -11.23
C ALA A 105 4.49 -2.64 -11.42
N ARG A 106 4.10 -1.69 -10.55
CA ARG A 106 4.50 -0.28 -10.62
C ARG A 106 5.71 0.06 -9.76
N VAL A 107 6.25 -0.89 -8.99
CA VAL A 107 7.37 -0.61 -8.08
C VAL A 107 8.58 -0.04 -8.83
N ASP A 108 8.96 -0.63 -9.96
CA ASP A 108 10.10 -0.15 -10.75
C ASP A 108 9.88 1.26 -11.32
N GLU A 109 8.65 1.56 -11.76
CA GLU A 109 8.25 2.89 -12.24
C GLU A 109 8.40 3.94 -11.13
N PHE A 110 7.88 3.64 -9.93
CA PHE A 110 7.98 4.54 -8.78
C PHE A 110 9.41 4.66 -8.25
N LEU A 111 10.17 3.56 -8.25
CA LEU A 111 11.56 3.59 -7.82
C LEU A 111 12.37 4.60 -8.64
N TRP A 112 12.14 4.61 -9.96
CA TRP A 112 12.79 5.53 -10.89
C TRP A 112 12.31 6.97 -10.75
N ILE A 113 10.99 7.20 -10.65
CA ILE A 113 10.44 8.56 -10.53
C ILE A 113 10.82 9.21 -9.19
N TRP A 114 10.86 8.43 -8.11
CA TRP A 114 11.10 8.91 -6.76
C TRP A 114 12.58 8.96 -6.37
N GLU A 115 13.49 8.52 -7.25
CA GLU A 115 14.93 8.45 -6.98
C GLU A 115 15.51 9.75 -6.39
N GLN A 116 15.11 10.89 -6.94
CA GLN A 116 15.59 12.22 -6.50
C GLN A 116 14.94 12.71 -5.19
N ASN A 117 13.85 12.07 -4.75
CA ASN A 117 13.08 12.46 -3.58
C ASN A 117 13.42 11.63 -2.33
N TYR A 118 14.17 10.52 -2.43
CA TYR A 118 14.49 9.68 -1.27
C TYR A 118 15.21 10.40 -0.14
N ALA A 119 16.15 11.29 -0.47
CA ALA A 119 16.88 12.07 0.53
C ALA A 119 16.20 13.40 0.87
N LYS A 120 15.05 13.72 0.24
CA LYS A 120 14.38 15.01 0.38
C LYS A 120 13.38 15.04 1.54
N TYR A 121 12.82 13.89 1.89
CA TYR A 121 11.75 13.79 2.88
C TYR A 121 12.09 12.74 3.93
N ASP A 122 11.98 13.14 5.20
CA ASP A 122 12.11 12.24 6.34
C ASP A 122 10.77 11.56 6.67
N ASP A 123 10.86 10.33 7.17
CA ASP A 123 9.72 9.49 7.59
C ASP A 123 8.64 9.37 6.53
N VAL A 124 9.06 8.93 5.34
CA VAL A 124 8.19 8.52 4.24
C VAL A 124 8.46 7.06 3.93
N ALA A 125 7.42 6.29 3.62
CA ALA A 125 7.57 4.91 3.22
C ALA A 125 6.61 4.58 2.08
N PHE A 126 7.05 3.73 1.15
CA PHE A 126 6.13 3.16 0.17
C PHE A 126 5.19 2.17 0.84
N ASP A 127 3.93 2.17 0.46
CA ASP A 127 2.96 1.21 0.96
C ASP A 127 2.56 0.22 -0.13
N LEU A 128 2.51 -1.06 0.23
CA LEU A 128 2.32 -2.18 -0.70
C LEU A 128 1.19 -3.09 -0.25
N HIS A 129 0.31 -3.42 -1.19
CA HIS A 129 -0.79 -4.35 -0.98
C HIS A 129 -0.50 -5.66 -1.72
N LEU A 130 -0.17 -6.71 -0.97
CA LEU A 130 0.49 -7.91 -1.49
C LEU A 130 -0.43 -9.13 -1.46
N TYR A 131 -1.34 -9.23 -2.42
CA TYR A 131 -2.31 -10.32 -2.53
C TYR A 131 -1.94 -11.39 -3.57
N GLN A 132 -2.40 -12.63 -3.36
CA GLN A 132 -2.26 -13.72 -4.34
C GLN A 132 -3.59 -14.40 -4.65
N CYS A 133 -4.70 -13.67 -4.56
CA CYS A 133 -6.05 -14.19 -4.79
C CYS A 133 -6.82 -13.44 -5.88
N PHE A 134 -6.25 -12.37 -6.43
CA PHE A 134 -6.89 -11.52 -7.45
C PHE A 134 -6.29 -11.70 -8.85
N GLY A 135 -7.14 -11.81 -9.86
CA GLY A 135 -6.71 -12.07 -11.24
C GLY A 135 -6.56 -13.56 -11.56
N ASP A 136 -6.52 -13.87 -12.86
CA ASP A 136 -6.63 -15.26 -13.31
C ASP A 136 -5.31 -16.04 -13.21
N TRP A 137 -4.17 -15.37 -13.12
CA TRP A 137 -2.87 -16.01 -12.96
C TRP A 137 -2.84 -16.89 -11.71
N TRP A 138 -3.23 -16.33 -10.56
CA TRP A 138 -3.21 -17.05 -9.29
C TRP A 138 -4.08 -18.31 -9.29
N LYS A 139 -5.20 -18.32 -10.03
CA LYS A 139 -6.07 -19.49 -10.13
C LYS A 139 -5.41 -20.71 -10.81
N ARG A 140 -4.33 -20.47 -11.57
CA ARG A 140 -3.64 -21.45 -12.42
C ARG A 140 -2.34 -21.99 -11.83
N VAL A 141 -1.74 -21.29 -10.88
CA VAL A 141 -0.46 -21.70 -10.28
C VAL A 141 -0.68 -22.69 -9.12
N SER A 142 0.35 -23.49 -8.83
CA SER A 142 0.34 -24.45 -7.73
C SER A 142 0.58 -23.76 -6.38
N LEU A 143 0.29 -24.45 -5.27
CA LEU A 143 0.65 -23.97 -3.94
C LEU A 143 2.16 -23.72 -3.82
N GLU A 144 3.01 -24.58 -4.35
CA GLU A 144 4.46 -24.35 -4.31
C GLU A 144 4.87 -23.07 -5.03
N GLN A 145 4.18 -22.71 -6.12
CA GLN A 145 4.40 -21.44 -6.81
C GLN A 145 3.90 -20.25 -5.98
N HIS A 146 2.76 -20.37 -5.28
CA HIS A 146 2.31 -19.35 -4.31
C HIS A 146 3.33 -19.14 -3.19
N LEU A 147 3.84 -20.23 -2.60
CA LEU A 147 4.83 -20.20 -1.53
C LEU A 147 6.15 -19.60 -2.00
N LYS A 148 6.60 -19.97 -3.20
CA LYS A 148 7.81 -19.41 -3.82
C LYS A 148 7.65 -17.91 -4.06
N HIS A 149 6.51 -17.48 -4.62
CA HIS A 149 6.28 -16.06 -4.86
C HIS A 149 6.19 -15.25 -3.56
N ALA A 150 5.60 -15.81 -2.50
CA ALA A 150 5.62 -15.17 -1.19
C ALA A 150 7.06 -14.98 -0.66
N GLU A 151 7.97 -15.93 -0.93
CA GLU A 151 9.39 -15.84 -0.56
C GLU A 151 10.14 -14.81 -1.42
N GLU A 152 9.89 -14.78 -2.73
CA GLU A 152 10.54 -13.85 -3.67
C GLU A 152 10.20 -12.38 -3.39
N ARG A 153 9.07 -12.08 -2.70
CA ARG A 153 8.74 -10.73 -2.26
C ARG A 153 9.78 -10.11 -1.32
N ALA A 154 10.59 -10.91 -0.62
CA ALA A 154 11.70 -10.38 0.17
C ALA A 154 12.68 -9.57 -0.69
N GLU A 155 13.00 -10.05 -1.90
CA GLU A 155 13.91 -9.35 -2.83
C GLU A 155 13.28 -8.05 -3.36
N LEU A 156 11.96 -8.03 -3.56
CA LEU A 156 11.25 -6.81 -3.93
C LEU A 156 11.32 -5.75 -2.82
N LEU A 157 11.04 -6.17 -1.58
CA LEU A 157 11.00 -5.28 -0.42
C LEU A 157 12.39 -4.73 -0.06
N ASP A 158 13.44 -5.54 -0.19
CA ASP A 158 14.84 -5.14 0.07
C ASP A 158 15.33 -4.03 -0.89
N ARG A 159 14.71 -3.90 -2.06
CA ARG A 159 15.04 -2.86 -3.05
C ARG A 159 14.42 -1.51 -2.73
N LEU A 160 13.43 -1.47 -1.84
CA LEU A 160 12.74 -0.24 -1.46
C LEU A 160 13.48 0.43 -0.30
N PRO A 161 13.66 1.76 -0.33
CA PRO A 161 14.43 2.45 0.71
C PRO A 161 13.74 2.38 2.08
N THR A 162 12.42 2.59 2.10
CA THR A 162 11.56 2.36 3.26
C THR A 162 10.19 1.95 2.75
N CYS A 163 9.64 0.86 3.28
CA CYS A 163 8.34 0.38 2.87
C CYS A 163 7.54 -0.25 4.01
N CYS A 164 6.23 -0.29 3.82
CA CYS A 164 5.27 -0.99 4.65
C CYS A 164 4.47 -1.95 3.76
N VAL A 165 4.12 -3.11 4.30
CA VAL A 165 3.10 -3.98 3.70
C VAL A 165 1.84 -3.83 4.56
N SER A 166 1.03 -2.80 4.28
CA SER A 166 -0.16 -2.50 5.09
C SER A 166 -1.30 -3.48 4.85
N GLU A 167 -1.40 -4.05 3.65
CA GLU A 167 -2.46 -4.97 3.26
C GLU A 167 -1.94 -6.28 2.65
N TRP A 168 -2.36 -7.39 3.24
CA TRP A 168 -2.13 -8.74 2.74
C TRP A 168 -3.15 -9.69 3.37
N SER A 169 -3.23 -10.92 2.87
CA SER A 169 -4.05 -11.94 3.53
C SER A 169 -3.54 -13.35 3.25
N LEU A 170 -4.12 -14.32 3.96
CA LEU A 170 -3.96 -15.73 3.65
C LEU A 170 -4.91 -16.21 2.56
N ALA A 171 -5.76 -15.35 1.99
CA ALA A 171 -6.71 -15.77 0.97
C ALA A 171 -5.97 -16.37 -0.23
N MET A 172 -6.40 -17.57 -0.62
CA MET A 172 -5.91 -18.26 -1.81
C MET A 172 -7.09 -18.52 -2.76
N PRO A 173 -6.84 -18.73 -4.07
CA PRO A 173 -7.88 -19.08 -5.03
C PRO A 173 -8.71 -20.28 -4.57
N ALA A 174 -10.03 -20.19 -4.76
CA ALA A 174 -10.95 -21.24 -4.33
C ALA A 174 -10.55 -22.63 -4.88
N GLY A 175 -10.56 -23.63 -4.00
CA GLY A 175 -10.26 -25.01 -4.34
C GLY A 175 -8.79 -25.31 -4.66
N LEU A 176 -7.85 -24.38 -4.44
CA LEU A 176 -6.41 -24.64 -4.64
C LEU A 176 -5.92 -25.79 -3.73
N THR A 177 -6.18 -25.71 -2.43
CA THR A 177 -5.76 -26.72 -1.45
C THR A 177 -6.41 -28.07 -1.71
N ALA A 178 -7.70 -28.07 -2.05
CA ALA A 178 -8.45 -29.28 -2.41
C ALA A 178 -7.89 -29.97 -3.68
N ARG A 179 -7.52 -29.19 -4.71
CA ARG A 179 -6.89 -29.71 -5.94
C ARG A 179 -5.56 -30.41 -5.68
N MET A 180 -4.87 -30.07 -4.60
CA MET A 180 -3.54 -30.59 -4.26
C MET A 180 -3.58 -31.72 -3.23
N GLY A 181 -4.77 -32.06 -2.70
CA GLY A 181 -4.91 -33.09 -1.68
C GLY A 181 -4.23 -32.75 -0.35
N GLU A 182 -3.86 -31.48 -0.13
CA GLU A 182 -3.18 -31.03 1.07
C GLU A 182 -4.18 -30.57 2.13
N ASP A 183 -3.86 -30.82 3.42
CA ASP A 183 -4.59 -30.21 4.52
C ASP A 183 -4.52 -28.69 4.40
N SER A 184 -5.69 -28.07 4.21
CA SER A 184 -5.80 -26.63 3.99
C SER A 184 -5.19 -25.84 5.14
N LYS A 185 -5.26 -26.33 6.39
CA LYS A 185 -4.65 -25.66 7.54
C LYS A 185 -3.13 -25.61 7.44
N ASN A 186 -2.50 -26.69 6.96
CA ASN A 186 -1.06 -26.73 6.76
C ASN A 186 -0.63 -25.79 5.63
N ALA A 187 -1.36 -25.79 4.51
CA ALA A 187 -1.09 -24.90 3.38
C ALA A 187 -1.15 -23.41 3.80
N TYR A 188 -2.21 -22.99 4.51
CA TYR A 188 -2.32 -21.61 5.01
C TYR A 188 -1.19 -21.26 6.00
N ARG A 189 -0.78 -22.21 6.86
CA ARG A 189 0.33 -21.98 7.81
C ARG A 189 1.65 -21.76 7.06
N ARG A 190 1.96 -22.61 6.08
CA ARG A 190 3.17 -22.47 5.24
C ARG A 190 3.17 -21.12 4.51
N PHE A 191 2.01 -20.75 3.95
CA PHE A 191 1.86 -19.48 3.24
C PHE A 191 2.03 -18.27 4.17
N ALA A 192 1.43 -18.31 5.37
CA ALA A 192 1.61 -17.29 6.39
C ALA A 192 3.08 -17.13 6.79
N GLN A 193 3.78 -18.24 7.03
CA GLN A 193 5.20 -18.23 7.42
C GLN A 193 6.09 -17.62 6.34
N LYS A 194 5.83 -17.94 5.06
CA LYS A 194 6.57 -17.37 3.94
C LYS A 194 6.31 -15.86 3.80
N GLN A 195 5.06 -15.43 3.87
CA GLN A 195 4.70 -14.01 3.85
C GLN A 195 5.35 -13.24 5.00
N LEU A 196 5.17 -13.70 6.25
CA LEU A 196 5.74 -13.04 7.43
C LEU A 196 7.26 -12.91 7.34
N LYS A 197 7.95 -14.00 6.97
CA LYS A 197 9.42 -13.98 6.80
C LYS A 197 9.88 -12.98 5.75
N SER A 198 9.15 -12.85 4.64
CA SER A 198 9.48 -11.87 3.61
C SER A 198 9.17 -10.44 4.04
N TYR A 199 8.06 -10.23 4.75
CA TYR A 199 7.62 -8.90 5.16
C TYR A 199 8.43 -8.35 6.35
N GLU A 200 9.09 -9.22 7.11
CA GLU A 200 10.09 -8.82 8.11
C GLU A 200 11.28 -8.02 7.50
N VAL A 201 11.51 -8.16 6.19
CA VAL A 201 12.54 -7.39 5.45
C VAL A 201 12.10 -5.95 5.19
N ALA A 202 10.79 -5.67 5.18
CA ALA A 202 10.30 -4.31 5.04
C ALA A 202 10.84 -3.49 6.22
N THR A 203 11.77 -2.59 5.92
CA THR A 203 12.48 -1.79 6.92
C THR A 203 11.46 -0.98 7.70
N HIS A 204 11.46 -1.16 9.01
CA HIS A 204 10.62 -0.40 9.90
C HIS A 204 11.25 0.99 9.97
N GLY A 205 10.52 2.00 9.44
CA GLY A 205 10.90 3.41 9.57
C GLY A 205 11.18 3.79 11.01
#